data_AF-A0A4V3EC59-F1
#
_entry.id   AF-A0A4V3EC59-F1
#
_cell.length_a   1.000
_cell.length_b   1.000
_cell.length_c   1.000
_cell.angle_alpha   90.00
_cell.angle_beta   90.00
_cell.angle_gamma   90.00
#
_symmetry.space_group_name_H-M   'P 1'
#
loop_
_entity.id
_entity.type
_entity.pdbx_description
1 polymer ?
#
loop_
_entity_poly.entity_id
_entity_poly.type
_entity_poly.pdbx_seq_one_letter_code
_entity_poly.pdbx_strand_id
1 'polypeptide(L)'
;MTLFRVPGPIGVNVSNNSGPGPEFSASLGNFQAPTTGWTGDIFPSSFSQTPSVMRKMTKTTDLVEQIDNDYADICHNMRSEAFGKLMMDYRDEAVAYTQTRTAELHRWDEQAKARTLTWFNSSDDEIRDYLLPRLGSTMRVLKSLTPDNFDYDTGENRQLSGCLPGQGMFEEGAIASVCPIDTERHRILINMKFFTIPKRGVTFGTNIFTGKDSQLQTLIHEVTHFNDVASSTDDFYSNKNALFHAKHPKARMNADSLAGYILGINI
;
A
#
# COMPACT_ATOMS: atom_id res chain seq x y z
N MET A 1 -21.16 -11.20 56.84
CA MET A 1 -20.06 -12.04 56.30
C MET A 1 -19.94 -11.66 54.83
N THR A 2 -18.79 -11.26 54.28
CA THR A 2 -17.38 -11.42 54.75
C THR A 2 -16.56 -10.15 54.44
N LEU A 3 -15.34 -10.04 54.97
CA LEU A 3 -14.43 -8.87 54.88
C LEU A 3 -12.97 -9.37 54.72
N PHE A 4 -11.93 -8.58 54.38
CA PHE A 4 -11.87 -7.12 54.18
C PHE A 4 -10.65 -6.70 53.31
N ARG A 5 -10.74 -5.51 52.69
CA ARG A 5 -9.64 -4.61 52.27
C ARG A 5 -8.64 -4.99 51.14
N VAL A 6 -8.07 -3.90 50.63
CA VAL A 6 -6.97 -3.60 49.68
C VAL A 6 -6.38 -2.25 50.22
N PRO A 7 -5.14 -1.76 49.94
CA PRO A 7 -4.00 -2.26 49.13
C PRO A 7 -2.65 -2.38 49.90
N GLY A 8 -1.54 -2.67 49.19
CA GLY A 8 -0.17 -2.33 49.61
C GLY A 8 0.92 -2.95 48.70
N PRO A 9 1.84 -2.16 48.09
CA PRO A 9 2.97 -2.71 47.32
C PRO A 9 4.16 -3.08 48.21
N ILE A 10 4.91 -4.11 47.82
CA ILE A 10 6.12 -4.56 48.54
C ILE A 10 7.36 -3.92 47.91
N GLY A 11 8.06 -3.08 48.68
CA GLY A 11 9.46 -2.74 48.40
C GLY A 11 10.40 -3.72 49.10
N VAL A 12 11.55 -4.01 48.47
CA VAL A 12 12.64 -4.80 49.09
C VAL A 12 13.84 -3.87 49.28
N ASN A 13 14.45 -3.92 50.46
CA ASN A 13 15.48 -2.97 50.89
C ASN A 13 16.91 -3.55 50.73
N VAL A 14 17.90 -2.67 50.66
CA VAL A 14 19.31 -2.99 50.41
C VAL A 14 20.01 -3.52 51.67
N SER A 15 20.98 -4.43 51.50
CA SER A 15 21.98 -4.79 52.51
C SER A 15 23.40 -4.57 51.96
N ASN A 16 24.31 -4.08 52.81
CA ASN A 16 25.70 -3.75 52.49
C ASN A 16 26.68 -4.61 53.30
N ASN A 17 27.84 -4.90 52.70
CA ASN A 17 29.15 -5.32 53.25
C ASN A 17 29.76 -6.46 52.40
N SER A 18 31.09 -6.63 52.26
CA SER A 18 32.27 -5.74 52.36
C SER A 18 33.48 -6.52 51.79
N GLY A 19 34.57 -5.85 51.39
CA GLY A 19 35.76 -6.49 50.75
C GLY A 19 36.60 -7.41 51.68
N PRO A 20 37.77 -7.95 51.23
CA PRO A 20 38.69 -7.37 50.23
C PRO A 20 39.12 -8.31 49.06
N GLY A 21 40.01 -7.84 48.18
CA GLY A 21 40.75 -8.64 47.18
C GLY A 21 42.07 -9.24 47.73
N PRO A 22 43.07 -9.61 46.91
CA PRO A 22 43.34 -9.24 45.50
C PRO A 22 43.36 -10.51 44.55
N GLU A 23 44.08 -10.70 43.42
CA GLU A 23 45.22 -10.01 42.77
C GLU A 23 45.31 -10.27 41.23
N PHE A 24 46.51 -10.15 40.64
CA PHE A 24 46.91 -10.02 39.23
C PHE A 24 47.21 -11.35 38.46
N SER A 25 46.82 -11.44 37.17
CA SER A 25 47.72 -11.22 35.99
C SER A 25 47.42 -12.07 34.72
N ALA A 26 47.76 -11.49 33.56
CA ALA A 26 47.96 -12.07 32.22
C ALA A 26 46.75 -12.68 31.44
N SER A 27 46.61 -12.46 30.11
CA SER A 27 47.20 -11.45 29.20
C SER A 27 46.46 -11.42 27.84
N LEU A 28 46.65 -10.32 27.07
CA LEU A 28 46.37 -10.15 25.62
C LEU A 28 44.89 -10.16 25.16
N GLY A 29 44.51 -9.18 24.32
CA GLY A 29 43.21 -9.17 23.61
C GLY A 29 42.62 -7.78 23.30
N ASN A 30 43.35 -6.92 22.57
CA ASN A 30 42.86 -5.57 22.25
C ASN A 30 41.68 -5.57 21.26
N PHE A 31 40.54 -4.99 21.65
CA PHE A 31 39.67 -4.23 20.75
C PHE A 31 38.92 -3.15 21.55
N GLN A 32 39.39 -1.91 21.46
CA GLN A 32 38.75 -0.74 22.07
C GLN A 32 38.52 0.32 20.99
N ALA A 33 37.34 0.94 20.99
CA ALA A 33 36.85 1.71 19.85
C ALA A 33 37.60 3.07 19.68
N PRO A 34 38.00 3.44 18.46
CA PRO A 34 38.52 4.78 18.18
C PRO A 34 37.37 5.77 17.89
N THR A 35 37.31 6.85 18.68
CA THR A 35 36.61 8.08 18.30
C THR A 35 37.62 9.12 17.84
N THR A 36 37.51 9.61 16.61
CA THR A 36 37.93 10.95 16.14
C THR A 36 37.46 11.10 14.69
N GLY A 37 36.99 12.29 14.29
CA GLY A 37 36.82 12.62 12.87
C GLY A 37 37.97 13.47 12.36
N TRP A 38 38.02 13.73 11.05
CA TRP A 38 38.46 15.00 10.42
C TRP A 38 38.20 14.98 8.90
N THR A 39 38.06 16.17 8.32
CA THR A 39 38.22 16.54 6.88
C THR A 39 37.58 15.73 5.76
N GLY A 40 36.93 16.48 4.85
CA GLY A 40 37.35 16.45 3.43
C GLY A 40 36.41 15.75 2.45
N ASP A 41 35.72 16.57 1.66
CA ASP A 41 35.26 16.35 0.29
C ASP A 41 35.34 14.93 -0.31
N ILE A 42 34.18 14.31 -0.51
CA ILE A 42 33.65 13.95 -1.84
C ILE A 42 32.15 13.71 -1.67
N PHE A 43 31.32 14.54 -2.30
CA PHE A 43 29.91 14.24 -2.55
C PHE A 43 29.83 13.49 -3.90
N PRO A 44 29.57 12.16 -3.93
CA PRO A 44 28.99 11.56 -5.13
C PRO A 44 27.59 12.14 -5.31
N SER A 45 27.28 12.68 -6.49
CA SER A 45 26.00 13.35 -6.77
C SER A 45 24.84 12.34 -6.80
N SER A 46 24.25 12.07 -5.63
CA SER A 46 23.18 11.10 -5.45
C SER A 46 21.84 11.63 -5.99
N PHE A 47 21.54 11.29 -7.25
CA PHE A 47 20.20 11.16 -7.83
C PHE A 47 19.10 12.07 -7.24
N SER A 48 19.01 13.30 -7.76
CA SER A 48 17.77 14.07 -7.69
C SER A 48 16.71 13.45 -8.62
N GLN A 49 16.08 12.36 -8.16
CA GLN A 49 14.87 11.84 -8.80
C GLN A 49 13.71 12.74 -8.41
N THR A 50 13.24 13.57 -9.35
CA THR A 50 12.02 14.36 -9.18
C THR A 50 10.84 13.41 -8.94
N PRO A 51 10.02 13.62 -7.88
CA PRO A 51 8.83 12.82 -7.62
C PRO A 51 7.96 12.74 -8.88
N SER A 52 7.57 11.54 -9.29
CA SER A 52 6.80 11.32 -10.53
C SER A 52 5.43 10.74 -10.20
N VAL A 53 4.42 11.09 -11.00
CA VAL A 53 3.06 10.54 -10.88
C VAL A 53 3.01 9.06 -11.25
N MET A 54 2.25 8.31 -10.47
CA MET A 54 1.88 6.92 -10.71
C MET A 54 0.38 6.85 -11.07
N ARG A 55 -0.05 5.85 -11.84
CA ARG A 55 -1.33 5.91 -12.57
C ARG A 55 -1.84 4.56 -13.09
N LYS A 56 -3.08 4.21 -12.80
CA LYS A 56 -3.73 3.04 -13.41
C LYS A 56 -4.02 3.26 -14.90
N MET A 57 -3.51 2.36 -15.75
CA MET A 57 -3.86 2.22 -17.17
C MET A 57 -4.80 1.03 -17.42
N THR A 58 -5.55 1.05 -18.53
CA THR A 58 -6.45 -0.04 -18.97
C THR A 58 -6.22 -0.45 -20.42
N LYS A 59 -6.54 -1.70 -20.78
CA LYS A 59 -6.53 -2.17 -22.18
C LYS A 59 -7.90 -1.99 -22.83
N THR A 60 -7.92 -1.54 -24.09
CA THR A 60 -9.10 -1.06 -24.83
C THR A 60 -10.24 -2.09 -25.01
N THR A 61 -9.99 -3.36 -24.71
CA THR A 61 -10.92 -4.50 -24.93
C THR A 61 -11.85 -4.80 -23.76
N ASP A 62 -11.67 -4.18 -22.58
CA ASP A 62 -12.48 -4.50 -21.39
C ASP A 62 -13.76 -3.65 -21.23
N LEU A 63 -14.05 -2.77 -22.18
CA LEU A 63 -15.22 -1.88 -22.25
C LEU A 63 -16.56 -2.64 -22.37
N VAL A 64 -17.65 -1.91 -22.14
CA VAL A 64 -19.06 -2.33 -22.16
C VAL A 64 -19.48 -3.14 -20.92
N GLU A 65 -19.72 -2.42 -19.83
CA GLU A 65 -20.93 -2.63 -19.02
C GLU A 65 -21.91 -1.49 -19.39
N GLN A 66 -23.22 -1.76 -19.44
CA GLN A 66 -24.20 -0.77 -19.89
C GLN A 66 -24.36 0.31 -18.81
N ILE A 67 -24.02 1.56 -19.15
CA ILE A 67 -24.11 2.69 -18.20
C ILE A 67 -25.57 2.93 -17.86
N ASP A 68 -25.92 2.64 -16.62
CA ASP A 68 -27.20 3.00 -16.00
C ASP A 68 -27.32 4.53 -15.92
N ASN A 69 -28.51 5.08 -16.12
CA ASN A 69 -28.69 6.54 -16.21
C ASN A 69 -28.32 7.24 -14.89
N ASP A 70 -28.69 6.64 -13.75
CA ASP A 70 -28.33 7.09 -12.40
C ASP A 70 -26.80 7.11 -12.19
N TYR A 71 -26.04 6.35 -12.99
CA TYR A 71 -24.59 6.32 -12.95
C TYR A 71 -23.94 7.45 -13.75
N ALA A 72 -24.62 7.99 -14.78
CA ALA A 72 -24.10 9.12 -15.57
C ALA A 72 -23.98 10.42 -14.74
N ASP A 73 -24.86 10.65 -13.77
CA ASP A 73 -24.75 11.81 -12.86
C ASP A 73 -23.57 11.65 -11.89
N ILE A 74 -23.25 10.43 -11.47
CA ILE A 74 -22.04 10.12 -10.68
C ILE A 74 -20.78 10.42 -11.51
N CYS A 75 -20.78 10.08 -12.81
CA CYS A 75 -19.67 10.38 -13.72
C CYS A 75 -19.38 11.88 -13.87
N HIS A 76 -20.40 12.74 -13.76
CA HIS A 76 -20.30 14.18 -13.98
C HIS A 76 -20.25 15.03 -12.70
N ASN A 77 -20.50 14.45 -11.52
CA ASN A 77 -20.42 15.17 -10.25
C ASN A 77 -19.73 14.34 -9.15
N MET A 78 -18.40 14.37 -9.13
CA MET A 78 -17.58 13.81 -8.04
C MET A 78 -17.77 14.48 -6.66
N ARG A 79 -18.47 15.61 -6.56
CA ARG A 79 -18.84 16.22 -5.27
C ARG A 79 -20.29 15.91 -4.86
N SER A 80 -20.96 14.98 -5.56
CA SER A 80 -22.27 14.46 -5.17
C SER A 80 -22.17 13.46 -4.02
N GLU A 81 -23.24 13.38 -3.21
CA GLU A 81 -23.41 12.35 -2.18
C GLU A 81 -23.34 10.93 -2.79
N ALA A 82 -23.86 10.74 -4.00
CA ALA A 82 -23.84 9.47 -4.71
C ALA A 82 -22.43 9.01 -5.11
N PHE A 83 -21.57 9.93 -5.60
CA PHE A 83 -20.16 9.62 -5.82
C PHE A 83 -19.42 9.36 -4.50
N GLY A 84 -19.65 10.23 -3.49
CA GLY A 84 -19.06 10.05 -2.16
C GLY A 84 -19.36 8.66 -1.60
N LYS A 85 -20.64 8.26 -1.61
CA LYS A 85 -21.08 6.93 -1.18
C LYS A 85 -20.40 5.81 -1.98
N LEU A 86 -20.34 5.92 -3.31
CA LEU A 86 -19.70 4.90 -4.17
C LEU A 86 -18.24 4.66 -3.76
N MET A 87 -17.46 5.72 -3.54
CA MET A 87 -16.06 5.58 -3.14
C MET A 87 -15.89 5.07 -1.71
N MET A 88 -16.83 5.38 -0.80
CA MET A 88 -16.83 4.80 0.56
C MET A 88 -17.23 3.32 0.56
N ASP A 89 -18.16 2.90 -0.31
CA ASP A 89 -18.49 1.48 -0.51
C ASP A 89 -17.24 0.71 -0.98
N TYR A 90 -16.53 1.22 -1.99
CA TYR A 90 -15.27 0.61 -2.47
C TYR A 90 -14.17 0.62 -1.41
N ARG A 91 -14.03 1.70 -0.62
CA ARG A 91 -13.08 1.79 0.49
C ARG A 91 -13.32 0.67 1.50
N ASP A 92 -14.57 0.44 1.91
CA ASP A 92 -14.88 -0.52 2.96
C ASP A 92 -14.72 -1.98 2.49
N GLU A 93 -15.03 -2.26 1.21
CA GLU A 93 -14.66 -3.54 0.58
C GLU A 93 -13.14 -3.72 0.50
N ALA A 94 -12.39 -2.71 0.04
CA ALA A 94 -10.93 -2.76 -0.04
C ALA A 94 -10.29 -2.98 1.35
N VAL A 95 -10.85 -2.38 2.40
CA VAL A 95 -10.46 -2.63 3.79
C VAL A 95 -10.71 -4.08 4.19
N ALA A 96 -11.90 -4.63 3.90
CA ALA A 96 -12.25 -6.01 4.24
C ALA A 96 -11.34 -7.04 3.54
N TYR A 97 -11.03 -6.84 2.26
CA TYR A 97 -10.07 -7.67 1.51
C TYR A 97 -8.65 -7.53 2.06
N THR A 98 -8.19 -6.32 2.37
CA THR A 98 -6.86 -6.08 2.97
C THR A 98 -6.74 -6.74 4.35
N GLN A 99 -7.77 -6.65 5.19
CA GLN A 99 -7.86 -7.37 6.46
C GLN A 99 -7.81 -8.90 6.27
N THR A 100 -8.49 -9.41 5.25
CA THR A 100 -8.50 -10.85 4.93
C THR A 100 -7.11 -11.34 4.54
N ARG A 101 -6.38 -10.62 3.68
CA ARG A 101 -4.99 -10.99 3.32
C ARG A 101 -4.00 -10.79 4.47
N THR A 102 -4.18 -9.77 5.30
CA THR A 102 -3.37 -9.59 6.51
C THR A 102 -3.54 -10.79 7.47
N ALA A 103 -4.76 -11.30 7.62
CA ALA A 103 -5.02 -12.53 8.39
C ALA A 103 -4.46 -13.80 7.71
N GLU A 104 -4.54 -13.93 6.37
CA GLU A 104 -3.90 -15.03 5.63
C GLU A 104 -2.36 -15.01 5.84
N LEU A 105 -1.70 -13.85 5.75
CA LEU A 105 -0.27 -13.69 6.01
C LEU A 105 0.13 -14.03 7.46
N HIS A 106 -0.69 -13.67 8.46
CA HIS A 106 -0.42 -14.04 9.86
C HIS A 106 -0.63 -15.53 10.16
N ARG A 107 -1.53 -16.23 9.46
CA ARG A 107 -1.65 -17.70 9.57
C ARG A 107 -0.51 -18.43 8.84
N TRP A 108 -0.07 -17.86 7.73
CA TRP A 108 0.98 -18.40 6.85
C TRP A 108 0.79 -19.87 6.45
N ASP A 109 -0.47 -20.23 6.20
CA ASP A 109 -0.87 -21.56 5.73
C ASP A 109 -0.59 -21.76 4.23
N GLU A 110 -0.78 -22.99 3.76
CA GLU A 110 -0.51 -23.35 2.35
C GLU A 110 -1.41 -22.59 1.35
N GLN A 111 -2.57 -22.07 1.77
CA GLN A 111 -3.41 -21.24 0.91
C GLN A 111 -2.84 -19.81 0.79
N ALA A 112 -2.34 -19.25 1.89
CA ALA A 112 -1.62 -17.97 1.89
C ALA A 112 -0.35 -18.03 1.01
N LYS A 113 0.44 -19.09 1.19
CA LYS A 113 1.64 -19.39 0.40
C LYS A 113 1.35 -19.59 -1.09
N ALA A 114 0.29 -20.34 -1.43
CA ALA A 114 -0.13 -20.49 -2.82
C ALA A 114 -0.50 -19.13 -3.44
N ARG A 115 -1.19 -18.25 -2.69
CA ARG A 115 -1.56 -16.91 -3.19
C ARG A 115 -0.33 -16.00 -3.41
N THR A 116 0.68 -16.02 -2.54
CA THR A 116 1.92 -15.26 -2.79
C THR A 116 2.73 -15.85 -3.94
N LEU A 117 2.71 -17.18 -4.11
CA LEU A 117 3.37 -17.85 -5.25
C LEU A 117 2.71 -17.44 -6.58
N THR A 118 1.39 -17.34 -6.64
CA THR A 118 0.65 -16.87 -7.81
C THR A 118 1.03 -15.44 -8.22
N TRP A 119 1.12 -14.50 -7.26
CA TRP A 119 1.28 -13.07 -7.56
C TRP A 119 2.72 -12.56 -7.56
N PHE A 120 3.64 -13.24 -6.86
CA PHE A 120 5.02 -12.79 -6.64
C PHE A 120 6.08 -13.90 -6.84
N ASN A 121 5.69 -15.10 -7.28
CA ASN A 121 6.57 -16.27 -7.44
C ASN A 121 7.43 -16.57 -6.20
N SER A 122 6.89 -16.34 -4.99
CA SER A 122 7.53 -16.71 -3.73
C SER A 122 6.49 -17.15 -2.70
N SER A 123 6.90 -18.07 -1.83
CA SER A 123 6.13 -18.59 -0.69
C SER A 123 7.03 -18.75 0.54
N ASP A 124 8.03 -17.88 0.65
CA ASP A 124 9.00 -17.83 1.75
C ASP A 124 8.66 -16.74 2.78
N ASP A 125 9.37 -16.75 3.90
CA ASP A 125 9.16 -15.78 4.97
C ASP A 125 9.60 -14.35 4.58
N GLU A 126 10.47 -14.16 3.57
CA GLU A 126 10.83 -12.83 3.06
C GLU A 126 9.62 -12.16 2.38
N ILE A 127 8.88 -12.86 1.53
CA ILE A 127 7.68 -12.28 0.89
C ILE A 127 6.57 -12.02 1.91
N ARG A 128 6.40 -12.87 2.94
CA ARG A 128 5.45 -12.62 4.04
C ARG A 128 5.80 -11.34 4.79
N ASP A 129 7.05 -11.23 5.26
CA ASP A 129 7.49 -10.14 6.12
C ASP A 129 7.67 -8.83 5.33
N TYR A 130 7.85 -8.92 4.01
CA TYR A 130 7.75 -7.79 3.07
C TYR A 130 6.30 -7.28 2.90
N LEU A 131 5.31 -8.18 2.79
CA LEU A 131 3.92 -7.83 2.52
C LEU A 131 3.18 -7.32 3.77
N LEU A 132 3.40 -7.93 4.94
CA LEU A 132 2.71 -7.57 6.19
C LEU A 132 2.70 -6.06 6.52
N PRO A 133 3.84 -5.34 6.57
CA PRO A 133 3.85 -3.90 6.88
C PRO A 133 3.19 -3.06 5.77
N ARG A 134 3.27 -3.51 4.50
CA ARG A 134 2.65 -2.82 3.35
C ARG A 134 1.14 -2.91 3.41
N LEU A 135 0.58 -4.10 3.62
CA LEU A 135 -0.87 -4.27 3.82
C LEU A 135 -1.37 -3.55 5.08
N GLY A 136 -0.56 -3.50 6.14
CA GLY A 136 -0.83 -2.66 7.32
C GLY A 136 -0.98 -1.17 6.97
N SER A 137 -0.07 -0.63 6.15
CA SER A 137 -0.16 0.76 5.67
C SER A 137 -1.27 0.98 4.64
N THR A 138 -1.53 0.04 3.73
CA THR A 138 -2.67 0.11 2.79
C THR A 138 -3.98 0.17 3.57
N MET A 139 -4.14 -0.67 4.61
CA MET A 139 -5.31 -0.62 5.50
C MET A 139 -5.38 0.68 6.30
N ARG A 140 -4.24 1.26 6.74
CA ARG A 140 -4.22 2.57 7.41
C ARG A 140 -4.79 3.64 6.48
N VAL A 141 -4.22 3.80 5.29
CA VAL A 141 -4.59 4.87 4.36
C VAL A 141 -6.01 4.69 3.83
N LEU A 142 -6.41 3.46 3.45
CA LEU A 142 -7.81 3.17 3.08
C LEU A 142 -8.79 3.61 4.18
N LYS A 143 -8.51 3.30 5.46
CA LYS A 143 -9.39 3.68 6.59
C LYS A 143 -9.47 5.18 6.85
N SER A 144 -8.49 5.98 6.41
CA SER A 144 -8.54 7.44 6.47
C SER A 144 -9.18 8.11 5.25
N LEU A 145 -9.53 7.35 4.19
CA LEU A 145 -10.19 7.95 3.02
C LEU A 145 -11.63 8.37 3.31
N THR A 146 -11.94 9.56 2.82
CA THR A 146 -13.22 10.28 2.83
C THR A 146 -13.55 10.73 1.40
N PRO A 147 -14.75 11.26 1.11
CA PRO A 147 -15.05 11.80 -0.22
C PRO A 147 -14.10 12.93 -0.66
N ASP A 148 -13.56 13.71 0.27
CA ASP A 148 -12.67 14.84 -0.04
C ASP A 148 -11.25 14.44 -0.48
N ASN A 149 -10.90 13.15 -0.40
CA ASN A 149 -9.64 12.62 -0.94
C ASN A 149 -9.73 12.36 -2.46
N PHE A 150 -10.89 12.54 -3.08
CA PHE A 150 -11.12 12.24 -4.50
C PHE A 150 -11.43 13.50 -5.30
N ASP A 151 -10.72 13.69 -6.41
CA ASP A 151 -10.85 14.87 -7.26
C ASP A 151 -10.78 14.51 -8.74
N TYR A 152 -11.39 15.31 -9.61
CA TYR A 152 -11.20 15.13 -11.05
C TYR A 152 -9.74 15.34 -11.44
N ASP A 153 -9.27 14.54 -12.38
CA ASP A 153 -7.93 14.60 -12.99
C ASP A 153 -7.73 15.85 -13.87
N THR A 154 -7.74 17.03 -13.25
CA THR A 154 -7.56 18.34 -13.88
C THR A 154 -6.13 18.85 -13.73
N GLY A 155 -5.71 19.78 -14.59
CA GLY A 155 -4.39 20.43 -14.49
C GLY A 155 -4.17 21.20 -13.17
N GLU A 156 -5.25 21.63 -12.51
CA GLU A 156 -5.23 22.30 -11.20
C GLU A 156 -5.07 21.29 -10.06
N ASN A 157 -5.94 20.28 -10.01
CA ASN A 157 -5.91 19.24 -8.96
C ASN A 157 -4.60 18.43 -8.98
N ARG A 158 -4.01 18.26 -10.16
CA ARG A 158 -2.64 17.76 -10.36
C ARG A 158 -1.60 18.61 -9.62
N GLN A 159 -1.55 19.93 -9.85
CA GLN A 159 -0.62 20.81 -9.15
C GLN A 159 -0.87 20.82 -7.63
N LEU A 160 -2.13 20.74 -7.21
CA LEU A 160 -2.51 20.70 -5.80
C LEU A 160 -2.02 19.45 -5.06
N SER A 161 -1.81 18.30 -5.74
CA SER A 161 -1.22 17.09 -5.14
C SER A 161 0.31 17.13 -5.02
N GLY A 162 0.96 18.22 -5.42
CA GLY A 162 2.39 18.48 -5.17
C GLY A 162 3.35 17.93 -6.23
N CYS A 163 2.88 17.10 -7.15
CA CYS A 163 3.60 16.77 -8.37
C CYS A 163 3.40 17.90 -9.40
N LEU A 164 4.43 18.18 -10.21
CA LEU A 164 4.45 19.29 -11.16
C LEU A 164 4.39 18.83 -12.63
N PRO A 165 3.80 19.62 -13.54
CA PRO A 165 3.81 19.33 -14.98
C PRO A 165 5.22 18.97 -15.50
N GLY A 166 5.30 17.90 -16.28
CA GLY A 166 6.57 17.28 -16.71
C GLY A 166 7.02 16.10 -15.84
N GLN A 167 6.55 15.97 -14.60
CA GLN A 167 6.87 14.86 -13.69
C GLN A 167 5.94 13.65 -13.90
N GLY A 168 5.80 13.18 -15.15
CA GLY A 168 4.96 12.02 -15.49
C GLY A 168 3.45 12.22 -15.36
N MET A 169 2.99 13.44 -15.08
CA MET A 169 1.57 13.78 -14.79
C MET A 169 0.59 13.66 -15.97
N PHE A 170 1.06 13.28 -17.16
CA PHE A 170 0.23 13.26 -18.36
C PHE A 170 0.63 12.12 -19.29
N GLU A 171 -0.18 11.06 -19.27
CA GLU A 171 -0.24 10.08 -20.35
C GLU A 171 -1.70 9.83 -20.74
N GLU A 172 -1.96 9.86 -22.04
CA GLU A 172 -3.29 9.73 -22.64
C GLU A 172 -3.80 8.29 -22.52
N GLY A 173 -4.34 7.94 -21.35
CA GLY A 173 -4.67 6.55 -21.04
C GLY A 173 -5.18 6.34 -19.62
N ALA A 174 -4.62 7.09 -18.66
CA ALA A 174 -4.87 6.90 -17.24
C ALA A 174 -6.37 6.95 -16.89
N ILE A 175 -6.79 6.06 -15.99
CA ILE A 175 -8.14 6.04 -15.43
C ILE A 175 -8.20 6.65 -14.04
N ALA A 176 -7.10 6.57 -13.29
CA ALA A 176 -6.83 7.32 -12.08
C ALA A 176 -5.33 7.63 -12.01
N SER A 177 -4.93 8.49 -11.06
CA SER A 177 -3.53 8.73 -10.72
C SER A 177 -3.36 9.33 -9.33
N VAL A 178 -2.16 9.20 -8.76
CA VAL A 178 -1.74 9.87 -7.52
C VAL A 178 -0.35 10.50 -7.64
N CYS A 179 -0.07 11.45 -6.76
CA CYS A 179 1.29 11.89 -6.49
C CYS A 179 1.84 11.13 -5.26
N PRO A 180 2.89 10.29 -5.39
CA PRO A 180 3.40 9.46 -4.28
C PRO A 180 3.83 10.23 -3.03
N ILE A 181 4.16 11.52 -3.16
CA ILE A 181 4.55 12.40 -2.05
C ILE A 181 3.38 13.08 -1.33
N ASP A 182 2.13 12.96 -1.80
CA ASP A 182 0.96 13.47 -1.07
C ASP A 182 0.53 12.52 0.06
N THR A 183 1.46 12.26 0.98
CA THR A 183 1.23 11.42 2.16
C THR A 183 0.54 12.18 3.31
N GLU A 184 0.13 13.43 3.08
CA GLU A 184 -0.68 14.24 4.02
C GLU A 184 -2.17 14.15 3.70
N ARG A 185 -2.56 14.24 2.41
CA ARG A 185 -3.97 14.21 1.97
C ARG A 185 -4.34 12.98 1.15
N HIS A 186 -3.38 12.16 0.72
CA HIS A 186 -3.61 10.92 -0.03
C HIS A 186 -4.60 11.11 -1.20
N ARG A 187 -4.48 12.21 -1.96
CA ARG A 187 -5.45 12.56 -3.00
C ARG A 187 -5.33 11.66 -4.23
N ILE A 188 -6.48 11.15 -4.66
CA ILE A 188 -6.62 10.25 -5.80
C ILE A 188 -7.40 10.99 -6.89
N LEU A 189 -6.73 11.20 -8.02
CA LEU A 189 -7.26 11.93 -9.16
C LEU A 189 -7.95 10.96 -10.11
N ILE A 190 -9.26 11.13 -10.32
CA ILE A 190 -10.09 10.23 -11.14
C ILE A 190 -10.31 10.83 -12.53
N ASN A 191 -10.10 10.02 -13.56
CA ASN A 191 -10.36 10.36 -14.95
C ASN A 191 -11.72 9.79 -15.40
N MET A 192 -12.38 10.40 -16.39
CA MET A 192 -13.67 9.91 -16.90
C MET A 192 -13.65 8.44 -17.35
N LYS A 193 -12.49 7.92 -17.76
CA LYS A 193 -12.31 6.50 -18.14
C LYS A 193 -12.55 5.54 -16.97
N PHE A 194 -12.39 5.95 -15.71
CA PHE A 194 -12.69 5.14 -14.51
C PHE A 194 -14.13 4.61 -14.53
N PHE A 195 -15.08 5.44 -14.93
CA PHE A 195 -16.50 5.07 -14.99
C PHE A 195 -16.85 4.15 -16.17
N THR A 196 -15.93 3.94 -17.11
CA THR A 196 -16.14 3.05 -18.28
C THR A 196 -15.69 1.60 -18.06
N ILE A 197 -15.07 1.30 -16.91
CA ILE A 197 -14.66 -0.06 -16.51
C ILE A 197 -15.55 -0.64 -15.41
N PRO A 198 -15.64 -1.98 -15.26
CA PRO A 198 -16.51 -2.65 -14.29
C PRO A 198 -16.30 -2.17 -12.85
N LYS A 199 -17.40 -2.04 -12.11
CA LYS A 199 -17.39 -1.54 -10.72
C LYS A 199 -16.52 -2.38 -9.78
N ARG A 200 -16.69 -3.70 -9.81
CA ARG A 200 -15.96 -4.67 -8.95
C ARG A 200 -15.21 -5.77 -9.69
N GLY A 201 -15.38 -5.88 -11.01
CA GLY A 201 -14.71 -6.90 -11.84
C GLY A 201 -15.08 -8.36 -11.52
N VAL A 202 -16.16 -8.62 -10.76
CA VAL A 202 -16.61 -9.97 -10.39
C VAL A 202 -17.51 -10.61 -11.47
N THR A 203 -17.57 -11.94 -11.49
CA THR A 203 -18.55 -12.69 -12.30
C THR A 203 -19.95 -12.42 -11.76
N PHE A 204 -20.90 -12.05 -12.64
CA PHE A 204 -22.26 -11.66 -12.27
C PHE A 204 -22.94 -12.69 -11.35
N GLY A 205 -23.55 -12.21 -10.27
CA GLY A 205 -24.20 -13.05 -9.25
C GLY A 205 -23.24 -13.78 -8.30
N THR A 206 -21.94 -13.46 -8.32
CA THR A 206 -20.91 -14.12 -7.47
C THR A 206 -19.95 -13.12 -6.84
N ASN A 207 -19.19 -13.58 -5.84
CA ASN A 207 -18.05 -12.84 -5.26
C ASN A 207 -16.70 -13.31 -5.86
N ILE A 208 -16.71 -13.88 -7.07
CA ILE A 208 -15.49 -14.38 -7.75
C ILE A 208 -14.98 -13.30 -8.70
N PHE A 209 -13.84 -12.71 -8.38
CA PHE A 209 -13.15 -11.76 -9.26
C PHE A 209 -12.76 -12.42 -10.59
N THR A 210 -13.01 -11.72 -11.69
CA THR A 210 -12.47 -12.05 -13.01
C THR A 210 -11.09 -11.42 -13.20
N GLY A 211 -10.36 -11.85 -14.23
CA GLY A 211 -9.11 -11.22 -14.65
C GLY A 211 -9.22 -9.85 -15.33
N LYS A 212 -10.37 -9.16 -15.26
CA LYS A 212 -10.56 -7.79 -15.77
C LYS A 212 -10.09 -6.76 -14.73
N ASP A 213 -9.69 -5.58 -15.20
CA ASP A 213 -9.48 -4.44 -14.31
C ASP A 213 -10.82 -3.87 -13.81
N SER A 214 -10.84 -3.27 -12.62
CA SER A 214 -12.05 -2.73 -12.00
C SER A 214 -11.83 -1.44 -11.19
N GLN A 215 -12.89 -0.70 -10.91
CA GLN A 215 -12.85 0.52 -10.09
C GLN A 215 -12.37 0.23 -8.66
N LEU A 216 -12.89 -0.83 -8.04
CA LEU A 216 -12.44 -1.31 -6.72
C LEU A 216 -10.95 -1.67 -6.69
N GLN A 217 -10.44 -2.36 -7.72
CA GLN A 217 -9.00 -2.64 -7.86
C GLN A 217 -8.19 -1.36 -8.06
N THR A 218 -8.71 -0.41 -8.84
CA THR A 218 -8.06 0.88 -9.11
C THR A 218 -7.86 1.66 -7.80
N LEU A 219 -8.86 1.71 -6.92
CA LEU A 219 -8.71 2.32 -5.59
C LEU A 219 -7.53 1.72 -4.79
N ILE A 220 -7.39 0.39 -4.80
CA ILE A 220 -6.30 -0.29 -4.08
C ILE A 220 -4.94 -0.02 -4.75
N HIS A 221 -4.90 -0.10 -6.07
CA HIS A 221 -3.72 0.18 -6.91
C HIS A 221 -3.17 1.59 -6.59
N GLU A 222 -4.00 2.62 -6.72
CA GLU A 222 -3.63 4.02 -6.45
C GLU A 222 -3.14 4.22 -5.01
N VAL A 223 -3.80 3.61 -4.01
CA VAL A 223 -3.35 3.69 -2.61
C VAL A 223 -1.97 3.05 -2.38
N THR A 224 -1.57 2.03 -3.16
CA THR A 224 -0.24 1.42 -2.97
C THR A 224 0.93 2.33 -3.39
N HIS A 225 0.70 3.29 -4.28
CA HIS A 225 1.76 4.16 -4.81
C HIS A 225 2.27 5.18 -3.79
N PHE A 226 1.47 5.56 -2.80
CA PHE A 226 1.89 6.52 -1.78
C PHE A 226 3.14 6.05 -1.03
N ASN A 227 4.05 6.97 -0.76
CA ASN A 227 5.36 6.67 -0.18
C ASN A 227 5.29 6.15 1.26
N ASP A 228 4.23 6.47 2.01
CA ASP A 228 3.99 5.91 3.34
C ASP A 228 3.25 4.55 3.32
N VAL A 229 2.86 4.07 2.12
CA VAL A 229 2.12 2.80 1.94
C VAL A 229 3.03 1.68 1.45
N ALA A 230 3.42 1.72 0.17
CA ALA A 230 4.28 0.70 -0.42
C ALA A 230 5.28 1.23 -1.46
N SER A 231 5.18 2.51 -1.87
CA SER A 231 5.95 3.09 -2.98
C SER A 231 5.89 2.23 -4.26
N SER A 232 4.70 1.74 -4.60
CA SER A 232 4.55 0.76 -5.69
C SER A 232 4.77 1.35 -7.09
N THR A 233 5.20 0.51 -8.02
CA THR A 233 5.55 0.87 -9.40
C THR A 233 4.52 0.39 -10.43
N ASP A 234 4.55 1.00 -11.62
CA ASP A 234 3.67 0.68 -12.76
C ASP A 234 4.42 -0.04 -13.88
N ASP A 235 5.13 -1.12 -13.53
CA ASP A 235 5.86 -1.91 -14.52
C ASP A 235 4.93 -2.83 -15.35
N PHE A 236 3.82 -3.30 -14.77
CA PHE A 236 2.96 -4.33 -15.36
C PHE A 236 1.46 -4.02 -15.22
N TYR A 237 0.95 -3.22 -16.16
CA TYR A 237 -0.47 -2.87 -16.24
C TYR A 237 -1.39 -4.02 -16.63
N SER A 238 -2.49 -4.12 -15.89
CA SER A 238 -3.57 -5.12 -15.91
C SER A 238 -3.24 -6.47 -15.26
N ASN A 239 -4.22 -7.05 -14.56
CA ASN A 239 -4.06 -8.28 -13.77
C ASN A 239 -3.37 -9.42 -14.53
N LYS A 240 -3.73 -9.60 -15.82
CA LYS A 240 -3.13 -10.62 -16.70
C LYS A 240 -1.64 -10.39 -16.95
N ASN A 241 -1.21 -9.13 -17.06
CA ASN A 241 0.19 -8.76 -17.26
C ASN A 241 0.99 -8.87 -15.97
N ALA A 242 0.39 -8.41 -14.86
CA ALA A 242 0.93 -8.54 -13.51
C ALA A 242 1.21 -10.01 -13.13
N LEU A 243 0.28 -10.94 -13.43
CA LEU A 243 0.48 -12.38 -13.25
C LEU A 243 1.50 -12.97 -14.22
N PHE A 244 1.48 -12.61 -15.51
CA PHE A 244 2.48 -13.07 -16.48
C PHE A 244 3.91 -12.69 -16.04
N HIS A 245 4.07 -11.53 -15.41
CA HIS A 245 5.33 -11.04 -14.85
C HIS A 245 5.54 -11.35 -13.37
N ALA A 246 4.77 -12.25 -12.73
CA ALA A 246 4.92 -12.61 -11.31
C ALA A 246 6.32 -13.11 -10.93
N LYS A 247 7.10 -13.62 -11.90
CA LYS A 247 8.49 -14.06 -11.74
C LYS A 247 9.54 -12.94 -11.82
N HIS A 248 9.13 -11.72 -12.18
CA HIS A 248 10.05 -10.59 -12.32
C HIS A 248 10.33 -9.96 -10.94
N PRO A 249 11.57 -9.54 -10.61
CA PRO A 249 11.90 -8.99 -9.29
C PRO A 249 11.06 -7.79 -8.85
N LYS A 250 10.50 -7.04 -9.81
CA LYS A 250 9.58 -5.93 -9.54
C LYS A 250 8.13 -6.33 -9.24
N ALA A 251 7.72 -7.59 -9.42
CA ALA A 251 6.33 -8.02 -9.19
C ALA A 251 5.84 -7.71 -7.77
N ARG A 252 6.70 -7.85 -6.74
CA ARG A 252 6.36 -7.47 -5.36
C ARG A 252 6.25 -5.96 -5.12
N MET A 253 6.70 -5.14 -6.06
CA MET A 253 6.57 -3.68 -6.03
C MET A 253 5.48 -3.18 -6.97
N ASN A 254 4.99 -3.99 -7.92
CA ASN A 254 4.03 -3.58 -8.93
C ASN A 254 2.61 -3.37 -8.34
N ALA A 255 2.01 -2.20 -8.57
CA ALA A 255 0.73 -1.81 -7.97
C ALA A 255 -0.43 -2.74 -8.31
N ASP A 256 -0.55 -3.16 -9.58
CA ASP A 256 -1.54 -4.15 -10.00
C ASP A 256 -1.29 -5.55 -9.39
N SER A 257 -0.03 -5.90 -9.12
CA SER A 257 0.28 -7.18 -8.46
C SER A 257 -0.14 -7.16 -6.99
N LEU A 258 0.04 -6.03 -6.31
CA LEU A 258 -0.43 -5.82 -4.93
C LEU A 258 -1.96 -5.77 -4.86
N ALA A 259 -2.63 -5.03 -5.76
CA ALA A 259 -4.08 -4.92 -5.81
C ALA A 259 -4.77 -6.25 -6.15
N GLY A 260 -4.25 -6.98 -7.15
CA GLY A 260 -4.73 -8.32 -7.51
C GLY A 260 -4.55 -9.34 -6.39
N TYR A 261 -3.42 -9.30 -5.68
CA TYR A 261 -3.19 -10.10 -4.47
C TYR A 261 -4.17 -9.76 -3.33
N ILE A 262 -4.42 -8.46 -3.07
CA ILE A 262 -5.31 -7.98 -2.00
C ILE A 262 -6.75 -8.47 -2.25
N LEU A 263 -7.31 -8.20 -3.42
CA LEU A 263 -8.64 -8.71 -3.79
C LEU A 263 -8.64 -10.25 -3.83
N GLY A 264 -7.51 -10.87 -4.17
CA GLY A 264 -7.33 -12.31 -4.29
C GLY A 264 -7.79 -12.84 -5.64
N ILE A 265 -7.61 -12.04 -6.70
CA ILE A 265 -7.94 -12.35 -8.08
C ILE A 265 -7.18 -13.61 -8.52
N ASN A 266 -7.84 -14.43 -9.33
CA ASN A 266 -7.30 -15.64 -9.94
C ASN A 266 -7.75 -15.67 -11.42
N ILE A 267 -6.90 -16.16 -12.33
CA ILE A 267 -7.11 -16.13 -13.80
C ILE A 267 -6.72 -17.48 -14.40
#